data_AF-A0A7S0RCI5-F1
#
_entry.id   AF-A0A7S0RCI5-F1
#
_cell.length_a   1.000
_cell.length_b   1.000
_cell.length_c   1.000
_cell.angle_alpha   90.00
_cell.angle_beta   90.00
_cell.angle_gamma   90.00
#
_symmetry.space_group_name_H-M   'P 1'
#
loop_
_entity.id
_entity.type
_entity.pdbx_description
1 polymer ?
#
loop_
_entity_poly.entity_id
_entity_poly.type
_entity_poly.pdbx_seq_one_letter_code
_entity_poly.pdbx_strand_id
1 'polypeptide(L)'
;MGRLLLALACGPGAVPSLELCAMQFSPELTRTLGTMLEAGAPGGVQDVRQLSGLLAEHMWRELDAAHSYNDVLQHDLSLELENGRLMRLMVKLGMICERMDQATDPSWSETGDRYLIKLFRDWVFHRTTDTGAPEMDWGYVVELWTE
;
A
#
# COMPACT_ATOMS: atom_id res chain seq x y z
N MET A 1 -4.15 -23.71 22.29
CA MET A 1 -4.72 -22.45 21.74
C MET A 1 -5.65 -21.75 22.74
N GLY A 2 -6.72 -22.37 23.24
CA GLY A 2 -7.68 -21.71 24.15
C GLY A 2 -7.07 -21.07 25.41
N ARG A 3 -6.13 -21.76 26.08
CA ARG A 3 -5.42 -21.21 27.25
C ARG A 3 -4.57 -19.97 26.93
N LEU A 4 -4.00 -19.89 25.73
CA LEU A 4 -3.21 -18.74 25.29
C LEU A 4 -4.11 -17.52 25.08
N LEU A 5 -5.23 -17.70 24.37
CA LEU A 5 -6.19 -16.62 24.14
C LEU A 5 -6.81 -16.12 25.45
N LEU A 6 -7.10 -17.02 26.40
CA LEU A 6 -7.59 -16.63 27.72
C LEU A 6 -6.55 -15.83 28.52
N ALA A 7 -5.27 -16.20 28.42
CA ALA A 7 -4.18 -15.45 29.05
C ALA A 7 -4.00 -14.06 28.42
N LEU A 8 -4.11 -13.95 27.10
CA LEU A 8 -4.09 -12.66 26.39
C LEU A 8 -5.28 -11.78 26.79
N ALA A 9 -6.48 -12.36 26.90
CA ALA A 9 -7.68 -11.64 27.31
C ALA A 9 -7.59 -11.12 28.76
N CYS A 10 -7.01 -11.89 29.68
CA CYS A 10 -6.88 -11.49 31.09
C CYS A 10 -5.70 -10.52 31.36
N GLY A 11 -4.78 -10.39 30.40
CA GLY A 11 -3.61 -9.53 30.52
C GLY A 11 -2.44 -10.15 31.32
N PRO A 12 -1.26 -9.51 31.29
CA PRO A 12 -0.05 -10.04 31.91
C PRO A 12 -0.17 -10.08 33.44
N GLY A 13 0.08 -11.26 34.03
CA GLY A 13 0.12 -11.45 35.49
C GLY A 13 -1.23 -11.79 36.14
N ALA A 14 -2.34 -11.74 35.41
CA ALA A 14 -3.65 -12.16 35.91
C ALA A 14 -3.81 -13.70 35.86
N VAL A 15 -4.56 -14.26 36.80
CA VAL A 15 -4.96 -15.67 36.74
C VAL A 15 -5.98 -15.83 35.62
N PRO A 16 -5.71 -16.65 34.59
CA PRO A 16 -6.60 -16.79 33.44
C PRO A 16 -7.94 -17.38 33.88
N SER A 17 -9.01 -16.60 33.78
CA SER A 17 -10.36 -17.01 34.18
C SER A 17 -11.40 -16.58 33.16
N LEU A 18 -12.32 -17.50 32.84
CA LEU A 18 -13.42 -17.25 31.91
C LEU A 18 -14.38 -16.17 32.43
N GLU A 19 -14.55 -16.08 33.75
CA GLU A 19 -15.39 -15.06 34.40
C GLU A 19 -14.85 -13.65 34.15
N LEU A 20 -13.53 -13.45 34.30
CA LEU A 20 -12.90 -12.15 34.05
C LEU A 20 -12.94 -11.78 32.56
N CYS A 21 -12.78 -12.76 31.68
CA CYS A 21 -12.97 -12.57 30.24
C CYS A 21 -14.42 -12.19 29.89
N ALA A 22 -15.42 -12.79 30.54
CA ALA A 22 -16.84 -12.50 30.31
C ALA A 22 -17.25 -11.09 30.74
N MET A 23 -16.54 -10.50 31.70
CA MET A 23 -16.76 -9.12 32.12
C MET A 23 -16.23 -8.08 31.12
N GLN A 24 -15.27 -8.46 30.27
CA GLN A 24 -14.54 -7.51 29.41
C GLN A 24 -14.81 -7.69 27.92
N PHE A 25 -15.22 -8.88 27.49
CA PHE A 25 -15.35 -9.23 26.08
C PHE A 25 -16.74 -9.75 25.73
N SER A 26 -16.98 -9.93 24.43
CA SER A 26 -18.25 -10.40 23.91
C SER A 26 -18.62 -11.80 24.44
N PRO A 27 -19.92 -12.09 24.59
CA PRO A 27 -20.40 -13.42 24.99
C PRO A 27 -20.04 -14.51 23.96
N GLU A 28 -19.83 -14.11 22.71
CA GLU A 28 -19.39 -15.01 21.64
C GLU A 28 -17.94 -15.45 21.83
N LEU A 29 -17.04 -14.52 22.19
CA LEU A 29 -15.63 -14.84 22.45
C LEU A 29 -15.51 -15.80 23.64
N THR A 30 -16.22 -15.52 24.73
CA THR A 30 -16.19 -16.37 25.93
C THR A 30 -16.77 -17.75 25.69
N ARG A 31 -17.87 -17.85 24.93
CA ARG A 31 -18.42 -19.15 24.50
C ARG A 31 -17.40 -19.92 23.68
N THR A 32 -16.78 -19.26 22.70
CA THR A 32 -15.78 -19.89 21.83
C THR A 32 -14.56 -20.36 22.62
N LEU A 33 -14.05 -19.53 23.53
CA LEU A 33 -12.96 -19.90 24.45
C LEU A 33 -13.33 -21.08 25.34
N GLY A 34 -14.55 -21.12 25.89
CA GLY A 34 -15.06 -22.27 26.64
C GLY A 34 -14.99 -23.56 25.81
N THR A 35 -15.53 -23.54 24.59
CA THR A 35 -15.50 -24.70 23.69
C THR A 35 -14.09 -25.13 23.28
N MET A 36 -13.13 -24.19 23.21
CA MET A 36 -11.72 -24.48 22.92
C MET A 36 -10.95 -25.02 24.14
N LEU A 37 -11.36 -24.68 25.36
CA LEU A 37 -10.76 -25.18 26.60
C LEU A 37 -11.23 -26.60 26.92
N GLU A 38 -12.44 -26.95 26.51
CA GLU A 38 -13.03 -28.29 26.60
C GLU A 38 -12.70 -29.17 25.38
N ALA A 39 -11.65 -28.84 24.62
CA ALA A 39 -11.26 -29.60 23.43
C ALA A 39 -11.06 -31.10 23.76
N GLY A 40 -11.79 -31.96 23.05
CA GLY A 40 -11.79 -33.42 23.28
C GLY A 40 -12.81 -33.94 24.31
N ALA A 41 -13.54 -33.06 25.01
CA ALA A 41 -14.68 -33.43 25.86
C ALA A 41 -16.00 -33.38 25.06
N PRO A 42 -17.04 -34.14 25.46
CA PRO A 42 -18.36 -34.04 24.84
C PRO A 42 -18.95 -32.64 25.05
N GLY A 43 -18.94 -31.82 23.98
CA GLY A 43 -19.39 -30.41 24.00
C GLY A 43 -18.32 -29.41 23.55
N GLY A 44 -17.03 -29.80 23.55
CA GLY A 44 -15.94 -28.96 23.06
C GLY A 44 -15.71 -29.07 21.55
N VAL A 45 -14.84 -28.19 21.03
CA VAL A 45 -14.36 -28.23 19.64
C VAL A 45 -13.54 -29.51 19.42
N GLN A 46 -13.94 -30.32 18.44
CA GLN A 46 -13.29 -31.60 18.13
C GLN A 46 -12.27 -31.48 17.00
N ASP A 47 -12.52 -30.60 16.03
CA ASP A 47 -11.64 -30.38 14.89
C ASP A 47 -11.58 -28.91 14.45
N VAL A 48 -10.64 -28.62 13.53
CA VAL A 48 -10.45 -27.27 12.98
C VAL A 48 -11.64 -26.82 12.14
N ARG A 49 -12.39 -27.75 11.53
CA ARG A 49 -13.56 -27.41 10.70
C ARG A 49 -14.68 -26.85 11.57
N GLN A 50 -14.95 -27.44 12.72
CA GLN A 50 -15.91 -26.95 13.70
C GLN A 50 -15.50 -25.57 14.22
N LEU A 51 -14.22 -25.36 14.53
CA LEU A 51 -13.70 -24.04 14.92
C LEU A 51 -13.88 -23.02 13.79
N SER A 52 -13.59 -23.40 12.55
CA SER A 52 -13.77 -22.52 11.38
C SER A 52 -15.24 -22.17 11.16
N GLY A 53 -16.18 -23.08 11.45
CA GLY A 53 -17.61 -22.79 11.40
C GLY A 53 -18.02 -21.76 12.45
N LEU A 54 -17.51 -21.88 13.68
CA LEU A 54 -17.76 -20.93 14.77
C LEU A 54 -17.18 -19.54 14.49
N LEU A 55 -16.03 -19.48 13.82
CA LEU A 55 -15.34 -18.22 13.51
C LEU A 55 -15.65 -17.69 12.11
N ALA A 56 -16.57 -18.30 11.34
CA ALA A 56 -16.77 -18.02 9.93
C ALA A 56 -17.00 -16.54 9.64
N GLU A 57 -17.91 -15.88 10.37
CA GLU A 57 -18.21 -14.46 10.18
C GLU A 57 -17.03 -13.54 10.52
N HIS A 58 -16.23 -13.92 11.52
CA HIS A 58 -15.02 -13.19 11.89
C HIS A 58 -13.93 -13.37 10.83
N MET A 59 -13.74 -14.59 10.32
CA MET A 59 -12.80 -14.86 9.24
C MET A 59 -13.15 -14.08 7.96
N TRP A 60 -14.44 -13.95 7.62
CA TRP A 60 -14.84 -13.15 6.47
C TRP A 60 -14.49 -11.67 6.64
N ARG A 61 -14.68 -11.11 7.84
CA ARG A 61 -14.26 -9.73 8.15
C ARG A 61 -12.75 -9.54 8.06
N GLU A 62 -11.97 -10.46 8.62
CA GLU A 62 -10.51 -10.40 8.53
C GLU A 62 -10.00 -10.58 7.10
N LEU A 63 -10.66 -11.45 6.32
CA LEU A 63 -10.33 -11.65 4.91
C LEU A 63 -10.62 -10.40 4.07
N ASP A 64 -11.78 -9.77 4.29
CA ASP A 64 -12.14 -8.51 3.63
C ASP A 64 -11.16 -7.38 4.00
N ALA A 65 -10.81 -7.24 5.28
CA ALA A 65 -9.80 -6.28 5.74
C ALA A 65 -8.42 -6.54 5.09
N ALA A 66 -8.01 -7.81 4.98
CA ALA A 66 -6.76 -8.18 4.33
C ALA A 66 -6.79 -7.89 2.82
N HIS A 67 -7.91 -8.10 2.13
CA HIS A 67 -8.06 -7.75 0.72
C HIS A 67 -8.05 -6.24 0.51
N SER A 68 -8.82 -5.48 1.30
CA SER A 68 -8.83 -4.03 1.24
C SER A 68 -7.43 -3.43 1.47
N TYR A 69 -6.67 -3.99 2.43
CA TYR A 69 -5.28 -3.57 2.64
C TYR A 69 -4.38 -3.92 1.46
N ASN A 70 -4.57 -5.08 0.82
CA ASN A 70 -3.85 -5.43 -0.40
C ASN A 70 -4.17 -4.47 -1.56
N ASP A 71 -5.42 -4.04 -1.72
CA ASP A 71 -5.80 -3.08 -2.75
C ASP A 71 -5.08 -1.74 -2.56
N VAL A 72 -4.95 -1.27 -1.31
CA VAL A 72 -4.16 -0.07 -0.97
C VAL A 72 -2.69 -0.26 -1.35
N LEU A 73 -2.08 -1.39 -0.96
CA LEU A 73 -0.69 -1.67 -1.30
C LEU A 73 -0.46 -1.79 -2.81
N GLN A 74 -1.41 -2.37 -3.54
CA GLN A 74 -1.34 -2.47 -5.00
C GLN A 74 -1.46 -1.11 -5.67
N HIS A 75 -2.33 -0.24 -5.16
CA HIS A 75 -2.45 1.14 -5.61
C HIS A 75 -1.16 1.91 -5.38
N ASP A 76 -0.62 1.90 -4.17
CA ASP A 76 0.64 2.59 -3.84
C ASP A 76 1.81 2.06 -4.69
N LEU A 77 1.87 0.74 -4.89
CA LEU A 77 2.88 0.13 -5.76
C LEU A 77 2.73 0.61 -7.22
N SER A 78 1.51 0.75 -7.74
CA SER A 78 1.31 1.27 -9.10
C SER A 78 1.82 2.71 -9.25
N LEU A 79 1.59 3.56 -8.25
CA LEU A 79 2.09 4.94 -8.24
C LEU A 79 3.63 4.97 -8.19
N GLU A 80 4.25 4.10 -7.38
CA GLU A 80 5.72 4.02 -7.30
C GLU A 80 6.36 3.48 -8.59
N LEU A 81 5.70 2.57 -9.30
CA LEU A 81 6.15 2.12 -10.61
C LEU A 81 6.12 3.25 -11.65
N GLU A 82 5.07 4.07 -11.63
CA GLU A 82 4.95 5.26 -12.47
C GLU A 82 6.01 6.31 -12.13
N ASN A 83 6.24 6.58 -10.84
CA ASN A 83 7.33 7.44 -10.36
C ASN A 83 8.69 6.94 -10.87
N GLY A 84 8.94 5.63 -10.83
CA GLY A 84 10.16 5.03 -11.37
C GLY A 84 10.29 5.20 -12.89
N ARG A 85 9.20 5.13 -13.65
CA ARG A 85 9.20 5.40 -15.10
C ARG A 85 9.51 6.86 -15.39
N LEU A 86 8.83 7.78 -14.71
CA LEU A 86 9.03 9.21 -14.83
C LEU A 86 10.48 9.58 -14.49
N MET A 87 11.01 9.08 -13.38
CA MET A 87 12.41 9.30 -12.99
C MET A 87 13.39 8.90 -14.09
N ARG A 88 13.25 7.70 -14.66
CA ARG A 88 14.13 7.23 -15.75
C ARG A 88 14.04 8.14 -16.98
N LEU A 89 12.86 8.67 -17.27
CA LEU A 89 12.63 9.56 -18.41
C LEU A 89 13.24 10.94 -18.16
N MET A 90 13.07 11.49 -16.96
CA MET A 90 13.71 12.72 -16.51
C MET A 90 15.23 12.64 -16.57
N VAL A 91 15.81 11.52 -16.12
CA VAL A 91 17.26 11.27 -16.23
C VAL A 91 17.71 11.26 -17.68
N LYS A 92 16.98 10.58 -18.58
CA LYS A 92 17.31 10.54 -20.01
C LYS A 92 17.20 11.92 -20.65
N LEU A 93 16.17 12.69 -20.34
CA LEU A 93 16.02 14.07 -20.79
C LEU A 93 17.21 14.93 -20.34
N GLY A 94 17.58 14.86 -19.05
CA GLY A 94 18.72 15.60 -18.51
C GLY A 94 20.07 15.20 -19.10
N MET A 95 20.24 13.97 -19.58
CA MET A 95 21.45 13.53 -20.26
C MET A 95 21.55 14.00 -21.73
N ILE A 96 20.43 14.31 -22.37
CA ILE A 96 20.36 14.73 -23.77
C ILE A 96 20.31 16.26 -23.89
N CYS A 97 19.44 16.89 -23.10
CA CYS A 97 19.18 18.31 -23.19
C CYS A 97 20.35 19.14 -22.63
N GLU A 98 20.66 20.26 -23.29
CA GLU A 98 21.81 21.15 -22.97
C GLU A 98 23.18 20.45 -22.96
N ARG A 99 23.27 19.22 -23.48
CA ARG A 99 24.54 18.53 -23.59
C ARG A 99 25.40 19.23 -24.64
N MET A 100 26.50 19.81 -24.18
CA MET A 100 27.56 20.38 -25.00
C MET A 100 28.57 19.29 -25.31
N ASP A 101 28.68 18.84 -26.57
CA ASP A 101 29.78 17.97 -26.99
C ASP A 101 30.93 18.83 -27.52
N GLN A 102 31.74 19.37 -26.58
CA GLN A 102 32.82 20.30 -26.90
C GLN A 102 33.89 19.71 -27.84
N ALA A 103 33.98 18.38 -27.95
CA ALA A 103 34.96 17.71 -28.79
C ALA A 103 34.50 17.54 -30.25
N THR A 104 33.19 17.50 -30.51
CA THR A 104 32.65 17.11 -31.82
C THR A 104 31.72 18.16 -32.42
N ASP A 105 30.79 18.70 -31.63
CA ASP A 105 29.82 19.72 -32.08
C ASP A 105 29.21 20.46 -30.87
N PRO A 106 29.49 21.76 -30.69
CA PRO A 106 28.88 22.58 -29.63
C PRO A 106 27.35 22.68 -29.72
N SER A 107 26.77 22.50 -30.91
CA SER A 107 25.33 22.57 -31.18
C SER A 107 24.63 21.21 -31.18
N TRP A 108 25.31 20.17 -30.67
CA TRP A 108 24.83 18.80 -30.74
C TRP A 108 23.41 18.60 -30.21
N SER A 109 23.03 19.27 -29.11
CA SER A 109 21.69 19.18 -28.51
C SER A 109 20.65 20.12 -29.15
N GLU A 110 21.07 21.04 -30.03
CA GLU A 110 20.23 22.07 -30.66
C GLU A 110 19.80 21.71 -32.11
N THR A 111 20.05 20.48 -32.55
CA THR A 111 19.81 20.08 -33.96
C THR A 111 18.97 18.80 -34.07
N GLY A 112 18.14 18.74 -35.13
CA GLY A 112 17.32 17.58 -35.49
C GLY A 112 16.37 17.12 -34.38
N ASP A 113 16.27 15.80 -34.18
CA ASP A 113 15.37 15.19 -33.18
C ASP A 113 15.66 15.63 -31.74
N ARG A 114 16.91 16.00 -31.44
CA ARG A 114 17.31 16.45 -30.09
C ARG A 114 16.73 17.82 -29.77
N TYR A 115 16.59 18.68 -30.79
CA TYR A 115 15.91 19.96 -30.65
C TYR A 115 14.42 19.77 -30.35
N LEU A 116 13.77 18.78 -30.98
CA LEU A 116 12.38 18.42 -30.66
C LEU A 116 12.23 17.97 -29.20
N ILE A 117 13.18 17.17 -28.70
CA ILE A 117 13.21 16.76 -27.28
C ILE A 117 13.38 17.97 -26.34
N LYS A 118 14.22 18.94 -26.72
CA LYS A 118 14.41 20.20 -25.99
C LYS A 118 13.10 21.00 -25.92
N LEU A 119 12.43 21.19 -27.05
CA LEU A 119 11.14 21.89 -27.12
C LEU A 119 10.06 21.19 -26.29
N PHE A 120 10.02 19.86 -26.34
CA PHE A 120 9.09 19.07 -25.53
C PHE A 120 9.34 19.29 -24.04
N ARG A 121 10.59 19.19 -23.58
CA ARG A 121 10.94 19.51 -22.18
C ARG A 121 10.48 20.93 -21.80
N ASP A 122 10.70 21.93 -22.65
CA ASP A 122 10.29 23.30 -22.34
C ASP A 122 8.76 23.43 -22.26
N TRP A 123 8.03 22.73 -23.13
CA TRP A 123 6.58 22.66 -23.07
C TRP A 123 6.06 21.99 -21.78
N VAL A 124 6.79 21.01 -21.24
CA VAL A 124 6.42 20.35 -19.98
C VAL A 124 6.79 21.18 -18.74
N PHE A 125 8.04 21.70 -18.67
CA PHE A 125 8.62 22.25 -17.44
C PHE A 125 8.72 23.78 -17.41
N HIS A 126 8.58 24.47 -18.54
CA HIS A 126 8.69 25.93 -18.65
C HIS A 126 7.36 26.58 -19.02
N ARG A 127 6.24 26.03 -18.51
CA ARG A 127 4.91 26.65 -18.67
C ARG A 127 4.83 27.98 -17.94
N THR A 128 4.01 28.88 -18.50
CA THR A 128 3.73 30.18 -17.90
C THR A 128 2.23 30.44 -17.92
N THR A 129 1.74 31.15 -16.90
CA THR A 129 0.36 31.61 -16.81
C THR A 129 0.10 32.74 -17.81
N ASP A 130 -1.17 33.13 -17.96
CA ASP A 130 -1.57 34.28 -18.78
C ASP A 130 -0.90 35.60 -18.37
N THR A 131 -0.40 35.69 -17.12
CA THR A 131 0.35 36.84 -16.61
C THR A 131 1.86 36.74 -16.82
N GLY A 132 2.33 35.67 -17.48
CA GLY A 132 3.75 35.38 -17.72
C GLY A 132 4.51 34.85 -16.50
N ALA A 133 3.82 34.46 -15.42
CA ALA A 133 4.46 33.88 -14.24
C ALA A 133 4.73 32.39 -14.47
N PRO A 134 5.81 31.79 -13.94
CA PRO A 134 6.10 30.37 -14.08
C PRO A 134 5.00 29.53 -13.42
N GLU A 135 4.49 28.54 -14.15
CA GLU A 135 3.45 27.62 -13.69
C GLU A 135 4.08 26.30 -13.22
N MET A 136 4.00 26.01 -11.92
CA MET A 136 4.58 24.82 -11.29
C MET A 136 3.48 23.81 -10.95
N ASP A 137 2.79 23.33 -11.97
CA ASP A 137 1.74 22.30 -11.81
C ASP A 137 2.33 20.89 -11.93
N TRP A 138 2.47 20.23 -10.78
CA TRP A 138 2.96 18.85 -10.71
C TRP A 138 1.95 17.82 -11.23
N GLY A 139 0.64 18.10 -11.11
CA GLY A 139 -0.41 17.20 -11.58
C GLY A 139 -0.39 17.09 -13.10
N TYR A 140 -0.29 18.23 -13.78
CA TYR A 140 -0.12 18.27 -15.23
C TYR A 140 1.10 17.49 -15.71
N VAL A 141 2.25 17.67 -15.03
CA VAL A 141 3.46 16.93 -15.38
C VAL A 141 3.16 15.44 -15.30
N VAL A 142 2.68 14.93 -14.18
CA VAL A 142 2.43 13.49 -13.99
C VAL A 142 1.44 12.94 -15.02
N GLU A 143 0.30 13.60 -15.22
CA GLU A 143 -0.76 13.19 -16.17
C GLU A 143 -0.24 13.05 -17.60
N LEU A 144 0.56 14.02 -18.05
CA LEU A 144 1.15 14.01 -19.39
C LEU A 144 2.04 12.78 -19.67
N TRP A 145 2.66 12.19 -18.63
CA TRP A 145 3.57 11.05 -18.78
C TRP A 145 2.91 9.70 -18.52
N THR A 146 1.70 9.68 -17.95
CA THR A 146 0.94 8.46 -17.63
C THR A 146 -0.10 8.11 -18.70
N GLU A 147 -0.56 9.07 -19.51
CA GLU A 147 -1.38 8.85 -20.74
C GLU A 147 -0.56 8.49 -21.98
#